data_AF-A0AAW6T1U3-F1
#
_entry.id   AF-A0AAW6T1U3-F1
#
_cell.length_a   1.000
_cell.length_b   1.000
_cell.length_c   1.000
_cell.angle_alpha   90.00
_cell.angle_beta   90.00
_cell.angle_gamma   90.00
#
_symmetry.space_group_name_H-M   'P 1'
#
loop_
_entity.id
_entity.type
_entity.pdbx_description
1 polymer ?
#
loop_
_entity_poly.entity_id
_entity_poly.type
_entity_poly.pdbx_seq_one_letter_code
_entity_poly.pdbx_strand_id
1 'polypeptide(L)'
;MGIKMPKKSKPQKPTRDEFELEELGNMLIEAYQEKNLVNLTVWKKGQFQVQGKIIKMDGQTKLIHVESGLETIKIPFMDILEVSTTVN
;
A
#
# COMPACT_ATOMS: atom_id res chain seq x y z
N MET A 1 1.14 -40.20 8.30
CA MET A 1 0.00 -39.26 8.37
C MET A 1 0.52 -37.92 8.88
N GLY A 2 0.90 -37.01 8.00
CA GLY A 2 1.53 -35.72 8.39
C GLY A 2 0.50 -34.60 8.39
N ILE A 3 -0.10 -34.31 9.55
CA ILE A 3 -0.93 -33.10 9.69
C ILE A 3 -0.03 -32.01 10.29
N LYS A 4 0.54 -31.16 9.41
CA LYS A 4 1.18 -29.92 9.84
C LYS A 4 0.10 -28.87 10.05
N MET A 5 -0.15 -28.56 11.31
CA MET A 5 -1.02 -27.46 11.75
C MET A 5 -0.48 -26.12 11.22
N PRO A 6 -1.30 -25.23 10.65
CA PRO A 6 -0.85 -23.89 10.29
C PRO A 6 -0.58 -23.10 11.58
N LYS A 7 0.70 -22.75 11.78
CA LYS A 7 1.11 -21.86 12.87
C LYS A 7 0.41 -20.52 12.68
N LYS A 8 -0.35 -20.08 13.69
CA LYS A 8 -0.81 -18.68 13.83
C LYS A 8 0.40 -17.77 13.81
N SER A 9 0.73 -17.26 12.63
CA SER A 9 1.76 -16.26 12.45
C SER A 9 1.29 -14.97 13.10
N LYS A 10 2.02 -14.53 14.12
CA LYS A 10 2.11 -13.10 14.52
C LYS A 10 2.12 -12.26 13.24
N PRO A 11 1.52 -11.05 13.19
CA PRO A 11 1.52 -10.20 12.00
C PRO A 11 2.97 -9.85 11.66
N GLN A 12 3.61 -10.76 10.93
CA GLN A 12 4.89 -10.61 10.34
C GLN A 12 4.63 -9.61 9.22
N LYS A 13 5.45 -8.56 9.19
CA LYS A 13 5.59 -7.73 7.99
C LYS A 13 5.48 -8.68 6.80
N PRO A 14 4.56 -8.45 5.85
CA PRO A 14 4.42 -9.38 4.73
C PRO A 14 5.82 -9.56 4.14
N THR A 15 6.32 -10.79 4.13
CA THR A 15 7.47 -11.18 3.31
C THR A 15 6.98 -11.02 1.89
N ARG A 16 6.98 -9.77 1.41
CA ARG A 16 6.64 -9.47 0.05
C ARG A 16 7.79 -9.93 -0.80
N ASP A 17 7.52 -10.89 -1.64
CA ASP A 17 8.44 -11.26 -2.69
C ASP A 17 8.64 -10.06 -3.62
N GLU A 18 9.77 -9.99 -4.32
CA GLU A 18 10.12 -8.87 -5.20
C GLU A 18 9.03 -8.58 -6.24
N PHE A 19 8.33 -9.62 -6.68
CA PHE A 19 7.17 -9.54 -7.57
C PHE A 19 6.01 -8.75 -6.97
N GLU A 20 5.62 -9.02 -5.71
CA GLU A 20 4.53 -8.29 -5.06
C GLU A 20 4.87 -6.81 -4.85
N LEU A 21 6.15 -6.50 -4.58
CA LEU A 21 6.61 -5.12 -4.47
C LEU A 21 6.55 -4.40 -5.81
N GLU A 22 6.92 -5.09 -6.89
CA GLU A 22 6.84 -4.55 -8.25
C GLU A 22 5.38 -4.32 -8.66
N GLU A 23 4.48 -5.27 -8.40
CA GLU A 23 3.05 -5.11 -8.68
C GLU A 23 2.42 -3.97 -7.86
N LEU A 24 2.74 -3.86 -6.56
CA LEU A 24 2.26 -2.74 -5.74
C LEU A 24 2.78 -1.40 -6.27
N GLY A 25 4.04 -1.36 -6.67
CA GLY A 25 4.66 -0.19 -7.29
C GLY A 25 3.95 0.20 -8.59
N ASN A 26 3.71 -0.76 -9.48
CA ASN A 26 2.99 -0.55 -10.73
C ASN A 26 1.58 -0.03 -10.49
N MET A 27 0.80 -0.64 -9.61
CA MET A 27 -0.55 -0.16 -9.28
C MET A 27 -0.56 1.29 -8.75
N LEU A 28 0.41 1.66 -7.91
CA LEU A 28 0.55 3.04 -7.45
C LEU A 28 0.95 4.00 -8.58
N ILE A 29 1.83 3.57 -9.49
CA ILE A 29 2.25 4.36 -10.65
C ILE A 29 1.08 4.57 -11.59
N GLU A 30 0.34 3.52 -11.92
CA GLU A 30 -0.85 3.58 -12.76
C GLU A 30 -1.88 4.53 -12.14
N ALA A 31 -2.20 4.34 -10.87
CA ALA A 31 -3.13 5.22 -10.18
C ALA A 31 -2.65 6.69 -10.12
N TYR A 32 -1.34 6.92 -10.00
CA TYR A 32 -0.75 8.25 -10.08
C TYR A 32 -0.87 8.87 -11.47
N GLN A 33 -0.60 8.09 -12.53
CA GLN A 33 -0.71 8.54 -13.92
C GLN A 33 -2.17 8.88 -14.28
N GLU A 34 -3.09 8.00 -13.89
CA GLU A 34 -4.52 8.18 -14.16
C GLU A 34 -5.20 9.18 -13.21
N LYS A 35 -4.51 9.60 -12.13
CA LYS A 35 -5.06 10.45 -11.06
C LYS A 35 -6.34 9.85 -10.45
N ASN A 36 -6.37 8.53 -10.38
CA ASN A 36 -7.48 7.76 -9.83
C ASN A 36 -7.51 7.87 -8.31
N LEU A 37 -8.72 7.68 -7.75
CA LEU A 37 -8.90 7.52 -6.32
C LEU A 37 -8.44 6.12 -5.91
N VAL A 38 -7.49 6.09 -4.97
CA VAL A 38 -6.98 4.85 -4.37
C VAL A 38 -7.36 4.75 -2.92
N ASN A 39 -7.61 3.53 -2.49
CA ASN A 39 -7.70 3.12 -1.10
C ASN A 39 -6.43 2.36 -0.75
N LEU A 40 -5.63 2.92 0.15
CA LEU A 40 -4.39 2.33 0.65
C LEU A 40 -4.61 1.83 2.06
N THR A 41 -4.34 0.56 2.30
CA THR A 41 -4.32 -0.01 3.66
C THR A 41 -2.91 0.09 4.20
N VAL A 42 -2.71 0.76 5.33
CA VAL A 42 -1.39 1.05 5.91
C VAL A 42 -1.24 0.40 7.29
N TRP A 43 -0.15 -0.33 7.53
CA TRP A 43 0.15 -0.92 8.83
C TRP A 43 0.81 0.09 9.78
N LYS A 44 0.03 1.02 10.34
CA LYS A 44 0.52 1.97 11.35
C LYS A 44 -0.19 1.77 12.69
N LYS A 45 0.44 1.08 13.64
CA LYS A 45 -0.06 0.84 15.02
C LYS A 45 -1.55 0.43 15.12
N GLY A 46 -2.07 -0.37 14.17
CA GLY A 46 -3.46 -0.84 14.24
C GLY A 46 -4.21 -1.03 12.92
N GLN A 47 -3.57 -0.83 11.76
CA GLN A 47 -4.18 -0.76 10.41
C GLN A 47 -5.01 0.51 10.20
N PHE A 48 -4.58 1.34 9.26
CA PHE A 48 -5.24 2.59 8.89
C PHE A 48 -5.51 2.60 7.39
N GLN A 49 -6.72 2.95 6.98
CA GLN A 49 -7.07 3.07 5.56
C GLN A 49 -6.98 4.53 5.15
N VAL A 50 -6.30 4.78 4.04
CA VAL A 50 -6.16 6.10 3.44
C VAL A 50 -6.79 6.09 2.07
N GLN A 51 -7.89 6.82 1.93
CA GLN A 51 -8.50 7.09 0.63
C GLN A 51 -8.02 8.44 0.11
N GLY A 52 -7.55 8.48 -1.13
CA GLY A 52 -7.17 9.73 -1.76
C GLY A 52 -6.55 9.53 -3.13
N LYS A 53 -6.00 10.60 -3.70
CA LYS A 53 -5.29 10.57 -4.97
C LYS A 53 -3.80 10.62 -4.74
N ILE A 54 -3.06 9.79 -5.43
CA ILE A 54 -1.59 9.87 -5.38
C ILE A 54 -1.20 11.14 -6.13
N ILE A 55 -0.51 12.06 -5.46
CA ILE A 55 -0.06 13.33 -6.06
C ILE A 55 1.46 13.39 -6.22
N LYS A 56 2.19 12.56 -5.50
CA LYS A 56 3.65 12.44 -5.62
C LYS A 56 4.12 11.10 -5.07
N MET A 57 5.10 10.50 -5.73
CA MET A 57 5.79 9.31 -5.25
C MET A 57 7.28 9.62 -5.18
N ASP A 58 7.84 9.56 -3.99
CA ASP A 58 9.24 9.80 -3.75
C ASP A 58 9.99 8.47 -3.77
N GLY A 59 10.55 8.12 -4.93
CA GLY A 59 11.23 6.82 -5.13
C GLY A 59 12.52 6.66 -4.30
N GLN A 60 13.15 7.76 -3.89
CA GLN A 60 14.36 7.74 -3.07
C GLN A 60 14.05 7.40 -1.62
N THR A 61 13.06 8.08 -1.02
CA THR A 61 12.64 7.85 0.37
C THR A 61 11.56 6.76 0.50
N LYS A 62 11.07 6.26 -0.64
CA LYS A 62 9.92 5.35 -0.74
C LYS A 62 8.70 5.90 0.00
N LEU A 63 8.47 7.22 -0.08
CA LEU A 63 7.30 7.89 0.51
C LEU A 63 6.27 8.17 -0.58
N ILE A 64 5.03 7.76 -0.34
CA ILE A 64 3.87 8.01 -1.19
C ILE A 64 3.09 9.18 -0.59
N HIS A 65 2.84 10.21 -1.38
CA HIS A 65 2.05 11.37 -1.00
C HIS A 65 0.65 11.22 -1.60
N VAL A 66 -0.33 11.17 -0.71
CA VAL A 66 -1.72 10.93 -1.05
C VAL A 66 -2.51 12.16 -0.61
N GLU A 67 -3.16 12.81 -1.56
CA GLU A 67 -4.08 13.90 -1.32
C GLU A 67 -5.44 13.34 -0.94
N SER A 68 -5.86 13.61 0.30
CA SER A 68 -7.15 13.22 0.84
C SER A 68 -7.90 14.49 1.22
N GLY A 69 -8.83 14.92 0.36
CA GLY A 69 -9.57 16.17 0.55
C GLY A 69 -8.66 17.39 0.53
N LEU A 70 -8.45 18.00 1.69
CA LEU A 70 -7.62 19.21 1.86
C LEU A 70 -6.23 18.91 2.46
N GLU A 71 -5.96 17.65 2.81
CA GLU A 71 -4.72 17.25 3.47
C GLU A 71 -3.87 16.34 2.57
N THR A 72 -2.55 16.49 2.67
CA THR A 72 -1.60 15.56 2.04
C THR A 72 -1.03 14.62 3.07
N ILE A 73 -1.37 13.34 2.95
CA ILE A 73 -0.92 12.27 3.83
C ILE A 73 0.31 11.62 3.21
N LYS A 74 1.41 11.55 3.99
CA LYS A 74 2.66 10.92 3.57
C LYS A 74 2.77 9.53 4.20
N ILE A 75 2.89 8.51 3.37
CA ILE A 75 2.87 7.12 3.78
C ILE A 75 4.12 6.42 3.22
N PRO A 76 4.94 5.75 4.05
CA PRO A 76 6.00 4.90 3.55
C PRO A 76 5.43 3.74 2.76
N PHE A 77 5.95 3.50 1.56
CA PHE A 77 5.59 2.37 0.70
C PHE A 77 5.68 1.03 1.43
N MET A 78 6.70 0.89 2.30
CA MET A 78 6.91 -0.30 3.11
C MET A 78 5.80 -0.55 4.14
N ASP A 79 5.03 0.48 4.51
CA ASP A 79 3.90 0.36 5.42
C ASP A 79 2.57 0.12 4.67
N ILE A 80 2.51 0.30 3.35
CA ILE A 80 1.31 0.05 2.54
C ILE A 80 1.10 -1.45 2.42
N LEU A 81 0.09 -2.02 3.06
CA LEU A 81 -0.28 -3.44 2.98
C LEU A 81 -1.08 -3.79 1.73
N GLU A 82 -1.88 -2.87 1.21
CA GLU A 82 -2.73 -3.12 0.06
C GLU A 82 -3.05 -1.81 -0.64
N VAL A 83 -3.18 -1.86 -1.97
CA VAL A 83 -3.69 -0.77 -2.78
C VAL A 83 -4.90 -1.27 -3.55
N SER A 84 -5.98 -0.51 -3.51
CA SER A 84 -7.20 -0.78 -4.27
C SER A 84 -7.60 0.49 -5.01
N THR A 85 -7.69 0.42 -6.33
CA THR A 85 -8.17 1.51 -7.17
C THR A 85 -9.69 1.43 -7.29
N THR A 86 -10.39 2.53 -7.01
CA THR A 86 -11.80 2.62 -7.38
C THR A 86 -11.86 3.11 -8.83
N VAL A 87 -11.80 2.16 -9.76
CA VAL A 87 -12.08 2.41 -11.18
C VAL A 87 -13.56 2.77 -11.32
N ASN A 88 -13.84 3.97 -11.84
CA ASN A 88 -15.19 4.38 -12.28
C ASN A 88 -15.38 4.04 -13.75
#